data_AF-A0A6M0HN62-F1
#
_entry.id   AF-A0A6M0HN62-F1
#
_cell.length_a   1.000
_cell.length_b   1.000
_cell.length_c   1.000
_cell.angle_alpha   90.00
_cell.angle_beta   90.00
_cell.angle_gamma   90.00
#
_symmetry.space_group_name_H-M   'P 1'
#
loop_
_entity.id
_entity.type
_entity.pdbx_description
1 polymer ?
#
loop_
_entity_poly.entity_id
_entity_poly.type
_entity_poly.pdbx_seq_one_letter_code
_entity_poly.pdbx_strand_id
1 'polypeptide(L)'
;MKDVVANVGPGMGPVCGTSIPSEAAKLIRNYDLPGIGLRGVEQSFSLGDLVRYGLDGSIRTDAILRDGRTIAAPVLAVFDIKTGGAKLTPERADEIRMHLGVGKDVPVIELHISKGLDAKSCLYILVS
;
A
#
# COMPACT_ATOMS: atom_id res chain seq x y z
N MET A 1 1.52 9.54 -11.73
CA MET A 1 1.62 10.14 -10.37
C MET A 1 1.58 11.66 -10.39
N LYS A 2 2.24 12.33 -11.35
CA LYS A 2 2.04 13.78 -11.57
C LYS A 2 0.56 14.13 -11.80
N ASP A 3 -0.18 13.24 -12.47
CA ASP A 3 -1.62 13.39 -12.74
C ASP A 3 -2.49 13.29 -11.48
N VAL A 4 -2.05 12.54 -10.44
CA VAL A 4 -2.75 12.48 -9.14
C VAL A 4 -2.75 13.86 -8.49
N VAL A 5 -1.58 14.51 -8.46
CA VAL A 5 -1.42 15.86 -7.88
C VAL A 5 -2.16 16.91 -8.71
N ALA A 6 -2.16 16.76 -10.04
CA ALA A 6 -2.91 17.64 -10.93
C ALA A 6 -4.43 17.51 -10.74
N ASN A 7 -4.95 16.30 -10.55
CA ASN A 7 -6.38 16.04 -10.38
C ASN A 7 -6.92 16.46 -9.00
N VAL A 8 -6.08 16.42 -7.95
CA VAL A 8 -6.47 16.83 -6.61
C VAL A 8 -6.44 18.36 -6.42
N GLY A 9 -5.64 19.08 -7.21
CA GLY A 9 -5.47 20.54 -7.12
C GLY A 9 -4.64 20.99 -5.91
N PRO A 10 -4.31 22.30 -5.79
CA PRO A 10 -3.49 22.85 -4.71
C PRO A 10 -4.30 23.01 -3.40
N GLY A 11 -4.79 21.90 -2.84
CA GLY A 11 -5.50 21.92 -1.55
C GLY A 11 -4.53 21.88 -0.37
N MET A 12 -4.55 22.90 0.51
CA MET A 12 -3.90 22.86 1.82
C MET A 12 -4.87 22.28 2.86
N GLY A 13 -4.49 21.19 3.55
CA GLY A 13 -5.21 20.66 4.72
C GLY A 13 -5.47 19.13 4.71
N PRO A 14 -6.21 18.61 5.72
CA PRO A 14 -6.51 17.17 5.90
C PRO A 14 -7.17 16.52 4.67
N VAL A 15 -7.92 17.31 3.91
CA VAL A 15 -8.59 16.92 2.66
C VAL A 15 -7.59 16.38 1.64
N CYS A 16 -6.38 16.95 1.57
CA CYS A 16 -5.31 16.53 0.67
C CYS A 16 -4.65 15.20 1.12
N GLY A 17 -4.61 14.95 2.45
CA GLY A 17 -4.04 13.73 3.02
C GLY A 17 -4.85 12.47 2.72
N THR A 18 -6.17 12.60 2.50
CA THR A 18 -7.06 11.48 2.12
C THR A 18 -7.43 11.46 0.64
N SER A 19 -7.56 12.63 -0.01
CA SER A 19 -7.92 12.69 -1.43
C SER A 19 -6.84 12.11 -2.34
N ILE A 20 -5.56 12.31 -1.99
CA ILE A 20 -4.44 11.84 -2.80
C ILE A 20 -4.33 10.31 -2.83
N PRO A 21 -4.32 9.57 -1.69
CA PRO A 21 -4.33 8.10 -1.72
C PRO A 21 -5.55 7.53 -2.45
N SER A 22 -6.73 8.11 -2.26
CA SER A 22 -7.94 7.66 -2.96
C SER A 22 -7.92 7.93 -4.46
N GLU A 23 -7.33 9.04 -4.90
CA GLU A 23 -7.16 9.33 -6.34
C GLU A 23 -6.07 8.46 -6.96
N ALA A 24 -4.98 8.20 -6.24
CA ALA A 24 -3.97 7.22 -6.64
C ALA A 24 -4.59 5.81 -6.78
N ALA A 25 -5.45 5.41 -5.82
CA ALA A 25 -6.18 4.16 -5.88
C ALA A 25 -7.05 4.03 -7.14
N LYS A 26 -7.81 5.09 -7.51
CA LYS A 26 -8.58 5.11 -8.76
C LYS A 26 -7.70 4.93 -9.98
N LEU A 27 -6.57 5.65 -10.05
CA LEU A 27 -5.66 5.54 -11.18
C LEU A 27 -5.06 4.14 -11.29
N ILE A 28 -4.57 3.57 -10.18
CA ILE A 28 -4.02 2.20 -10.18
C ILE A 28 -5.07 1.19 -10.64
N ARG A 29 -6.32 1.30 -10.19
CA ARG A 29 -7.43 0.47 -10.67
C ARG A 29 -7.63 0.61 -12.18
N ASN A 30 -7.66 1.85 -12.70
CA ASN A 30 -7.90 2.12 -14.11
C ASN A 30 -6.80 1.55 -15.02
N TYR A 31 -5.57 1.44 -14.54
CA TYR A 31 -4.47 0.83 -15.29
C TYR A 31 -4.54 -0.71 -15.35
N ASP A 32 -5.39 -1.36 -14.54
CA ASP A 32 -5.51 -2.83 -14.42
C ASP A 32 -4.14 -3.55 -14.44
N LEU A 33 -3.19 -3.05 -13.65
CA LEU A 33 -1.82 -3.56 -13.66
C LEU A 33 -1.79 -5.06 -13.29
N PRO A 34 -1.05 -5.91 -14.02
CA PRO A 34 -0.90 -7.32 -13.66
C PRO A 34 -0.47 -7.51 -12.21
N GLY A 35 -1.12 -8.43 -11.49
CA GLY A 35 -0.82 -8.72 -10.09
C GLY A 35 -1.43 -7.75 -9.07
N ILE A 36 -1.86 -6.55 -9.48
CA ILE A 36 -2.61 -5.61 -8.63
C ILE A 36 -4.08 -5.61 -9.05
N GLY A 37 -4.35 -5.24 -10.31
CA GLY A 37 -5.67 -5.15 -10.92
C GLY A 37 -6.65 -4.27 -10.13
N LEU A 38 -7.95 -4.47 -10.39
CA LEU A 38 -9.02 -3.76 -9.69
C LEU A 38 -9.12 -4.11 -8.20
N ARG A 39 -8.71 -5.33 -7.82
CA ARG A 39 -8.93 -5.91 -6.49
C ARG A 39 -7.76 -5.76 -5.55
N GLY A 40 -6.56 -5.45 -6.04
CA GLY A 40 -5.36 -5.24 -5.22
C GLY A 40 -5.23 -3.85 -4.64
N VAL A 41 -6.30 -3.05 -4.58
CA VAL A 41 -6.26 -1.63 -4.20
C VAL A 41 -7.26 -1.35 -3.07
N GLU A 42 -6.80 -0.68 -2.01
CA GLU A 42 -7.58 -0.34 -0.81
C GLU A 42 -8.25 -1.56 -0.12
N GLN A 43 -7.56 -2.69 -0.07
CA GLN A 43 -8.02 -3.89 0.63
C GLN A 43 -7.82 -3.75 2.15
N SER A 44 -8.77 -4.30 2.93
CA SER A 44 -8.71 -4.29 4.40
C SER A 44 -8.40 -5.67 4.95
N PHE A 45 -7.53 -5.75 5.96
CA PHE A 45 -7.07 -7.02 6.54
C PHE A 45 -7.10 -7.02 8.06
N SER A 46 -7.38 -8.19 8.62
CA SER A 46 -7.22 -8.48 10.04
C SER A 46 -6.75 -9.92 10.22
N LEU A 47 -5.62 -10.10 10.92
CA LEU A 47 -5.07 -11.42 11.27
C LEU A 47 -4.93 -12.41 10.09
N GLY A 48 -4.56 -11.91 8.91
CA GLY A 48 -4.37 -12.71 7.69
C GLY A 48 -5.60 -12.75 6.78
N ASP A 49 -6.78 -12.39 7.27
CA ASP A 49 -8.02 -12.44 6.51
C ASP A 49 -8.33 -11.13 5.82
N LEU A 50 -8.87 -11.23 4.60
CA LEU A 50 -9.49 -10.12 3.90
C LEU A 50 -10.83 -9.81 4.57
N VAL A 51 -10.99 -8.58 5.07
CA VAL A 51 -12.18 -8.15 5.81
C VAL A 51 -12.86 -6.96 5.15
N ARG A 52 -14.08 -6.66 5.60
CA ARG A 52 -14.80 -5.47 5.14
C ARG A 52 -14.08 -4.20 5.58
N TYR A 53 -14.18 -3.15 4.77
CA TYR A 53 -13.70 -1.81 5.13
C TYR A 53 -14.35 -1.31 6.42
N GLY A 54 -13.54 -0.68 7.27
CA GLY A 54 -13.99 -0.10 8.54
C GLY A 54 -14.27 -1.12 9.64
N LEU A 55 -13.84 -2.37 9.49
CA LEU A 55 -13.85 -3.31 10.61
C LEU A 55 -12.87 -2.84 11.70
N ASP A 56 -13.33 -2.77 12.94
CA ASP A 56 -12.50 -2.39 14.08
C ASP A 56 -11.28 -3.31 14.20
N GLY A 57 -10.10 -2.71 14.42
CA GLY A 57 -8.84 -3.44 14.49
C GLY A 57 -8.39 -4.04 13.15
N SER A 58 -8.94 -3.59 12.01
CA SER A 58 -8.38 -3.89 10.69
C SER A 58 -7.47 -2.76 10.20
N ILE A 59 -6.56 -3.10 9.29
CA ILE A 59 -5.81 -2.09 8.52
C ILE A 59 -6.30 -2.09 7.08
N ARG A 60 -6.14 -0.95 6.40
CA ARG A 60 -6.34 -0.84 4.96
C ARG A 60 -5.00 -0.55 4.28
N THR A 61 -4.63 -1.35 3.29
CA THR A 61 -3.44 -1.14 2.45
C THR A 61 -3.79 -0.30 1.23
N ASP A 62 -2.87 0.51 0.72
CA ASP A 62 -3.15 1.29 -0.50
C ASP A 62 -3.13 0.42 -1.75
N ALA A 63 -2.07 -0.37 -1.95
CA ALA A 63 -2.02 -1.38 -3.01
C ALA A 63 -1.21 -2.63 -2.63
N ILE A 64 -1.58 -3.77 -3.21
CA ILE A 64 -0.92 -5.07 -3.03
C ILE A 64 -0.63 -5.67 -4.40
N LEU A 65 0.62 -6.06 -4.62
CA LEU A 65 1.05 -6.86 -5.75
C LEU A 65 1.04 -8.34 -5.37
N ARG A 66 0.43 -9.17 -6.22
CA ARG A 66 0.38 -10.62 -6.09
C ARG A 66 0.99 -11.33 -7.28
N ASP A 67 1.42 -12.57 -7.05
CA ASP A 67 1.88 -13.50 -8.07
C ASP A 67 0.69 -14.13 -8.82
N GLY A 68 -0.11 -13.29 -9.46
CA GLY A 68 -1.35 -13.67 -10.12
C GLY A 68 -2.49 -12.67 -9.93
N ARG A 69 -3.62 -12.90 -10.60
CA ARG A 69 -4.77 -11.97 -10.59
C ARG A 69 -5.83 -12.27 -9.52
N THR A 70 -5.68 -13.37 -8.78
CA THR A 70 -6.67 -13.79 -7.79
C THR A 70 -6.29 -13.29 -6.39
N ILE A 71 -7.28 -13.13 -5.51
CA ILE A 71 -7.02 -12.76 -4.11
C ILE A 71 -6.27 -13.86 -3.33
N ALA A 72 -6.33 -15.10 -3.83
CA ALA A 72 -5.64 -16.26 -3.26
C ALA A 72 -4.18 -16.38 -3.72
N ALA A 73 -3.76 -15.59 -4.73
CA ALA A 73 -2.39 -15.60 -5.18
C ALA A 73 -1.44 -15.03 -4.10
N PRO A 74 -0.21 -15.55 -3.97
CA PRO A 74 0.76 -15.07 -2.99
C PRO A 74 1.01 -13.56 -3.10
N VAL A 75 1.16 -12.88 -1.96
CA VAL A 75 1.53 -11.46 -1.92
C VAL A 75 3.03 -11.32 -2.17
N LEU A 76 3.40 -10.52 -3.17
CA LEU A 76 4.79 -10.23 -3.55
C LEU A 76 5.29 -8.91 -2.98
N ALA A 77 4.41 -7.92 -2.81
CA ALA A 77 4.75 -6.63 -2.22
C ALA A 77 3.49 -5.88 -1.76
N VAL A 78 3.67 -5.01 -0.77
CA VAL A 78 2.67 -4.02 -0.36
C VAL A 78 3.21 -2.64 -0.64
N PHE A 79 2.42 -1.78 -1.27
CA PHE A 79 2.74 -0.38 -1.48
C PHE A 79 1.91 0.48 -0.53
N ASP A 80 2.61 1.31 0.24
CA ASP A 80 2.04 2.30 1.15
C ASP A 80 2.35 3.69 0.60
N ILE A 81 1.30 4.42 0.20
CA ILE A 81 1.39 5.67 -0.54
C ILE A 81 1.45 6.82 0.46
N LYS A 82 2.51 7.62 0.37
CA LYS A 82 2.73 8.77 1.25
C LYS A 82 2.69 10.11 0.51
N THR A 83 2.26 11.12 1.24
CA THR A 83 2.22 12.53 0.81
C THR A 83 2.88 13.43 1.85
N GLY A 84 3.45 14.55 1.40
CA GLY A 84 4.02 15.56 2.29
C GLY A 84 5.34 15.14 2.95
N GLY A 85 5.36 15.09 4.28
CA GLY A 85 6.52 14.68 5.09
C GLY A 85 6.35 13.34 5.78
N ALA A 86 5.24 12.64 5.54
CA ALA A 86 4.97 11.35 6.15
C ALA A 86 5.97 10.30 5.65
N LYS A 87 6.42 9.43 6.56
CA LYS A 87 7.31 8.32 6.26
C LYS A 87 6.74 7.02 6.83
N LEU A 88 6.95 5.92 6.12
CA LEU A 88 6.70 4.57 6.58
C LEU A 88 7.74 4.21 7.66
N THR A 89 7.29 3.97 8.88
CA THR A 89 8.16 3.51 9.97
C THR A 89 8.32 1.98 9.91
N PRO A 90 9.41 1.42 10.47
CA PRO A 90 9.56 -0.03 10.58
C PRO A 90 8.38 -0.69 11.32
N GLU A 91 7.89 -0.07 12.39
CA GLU A 91 6.78 -0.58 13.20
C GLU A 91 5.49 -0.65 12.37
N ARG A 92 5.22 0.36 11.54
CA ARG A 92 4.07 0.35 10.64
C ARG A 92 4.20 -0.72 9.56
N ALA A 93 5.41 -0.95 9.04
CA ALA A 93 5.63 -2.02 8.08
C ALA A 93 5.40 -3.40 8.71
N ASP A 94 5.83 -3.60 9.95
CA ASP A 94 5.61 -4.85 10.69
C ASP A 94 4.13 -5.06 11.05
N GLU A 95 3.42 -3.99 11.45
CA GLU A 95 1.96 -4.02 11.63
C GLU A 95 1.25 -4.43 10.34
N ILE A 96 1.64 -3.86 9.19
CA ILE A 96 1.08 -4.23 7.89
C ILE A 96 1.26 -5.72 7.63
N ARG A 97 2.48 -6.24 7.78
CA ARG A 97 2.76 -7.66 7.56
C ARG A 97 1.94 -8.56 8.49
N MET A 98 1.85 -8.19 9.77
CA MET A 98 1.10 -8.93 10.78
C MET A 98 -0.38 -9.04 10.39
N HIS A 99 -1.03 -7.94 10.01
CA HIS A 99 -2.45 -7.97 9.63
C HIS A 99 -2.69 -8.73 8.33
N LEU A 100 -1.74 -8.71 7.40
CA LEU A 100 -1.81 -9.47 6.15
C LEU A 100 -1.46 -10.95 6.32
N GLY A 101 -0.92 -11.36 7.47
CA GLY A 101 -0.48 -12.73 7.71
C GLY A 101 0.72 -13.13 6.85
N VAL A 102 1.58 -12.19 6.48
CA VAL A 102 2.76 -12.42 5.62
C VAL A 102 4.07 -12.29 6.38
N GLY A 103 5.12 -12.94 5.87
CA GLY A 103 6.45 -12.91 6.45
C GLY A 103 7.23 -11.62 6.17
N LYS A 104 8.42 -11.50 6.80
CA LYS A 104 9.33 -10.35 6.63
C LYS A 104 9.99 -10.29 5.24
N ASP A 105 9.94 -11.39 4.51
CA ASP A 105 10.36 -11.52 3.11
C ASP A 105 9.45 -10.72 2.16
N VAL A 106 8.21 -10.43 2.55
CA VAL A 106 7.34 -9.54 1.79
C VAL A 106 7.74 -8.07 2.02
N PRO A 107 8.19 -7.35 0.98
CA PRO A 107 8.54 -5.94 1.10
C PRO A 107 7.29 -5.08 1.28
N VAL A 108 7.39 -4.10 2.18
CA VAL A 108 6.44 -2.99 2.31
C VAL A 108 7.16 -1.74 1.83
N ILE A 109 6.71 -1.19 0.71
CA ILE A 109 7.41 -0.16 -0.06
C ILE A 109 6.69 1.17 0.14
N GLU A 110 7.43 2.19 0.54
CA GLU A 110 6.93 3.56 0.58
C GLU A 110 6.94 4.14 -0.83
N LEU A 111 5.79 4.64 -1.28
CA LEU A 111 5.67 5.34 -2.54
C LEU A 111 5.26 6.78 -2.29
N HIS A 112 6.22 7.70 -2.42
CA HIS A 112 6.02 9.10 -2.10
C HIS A 112 5.66 9.91 -3.36
N ILE A 113 4.44 10.45 -3.41
CA ILE A 113 3.90 11.09 -4.62
C ILE A 113 4.78 12.23 -5.13
N SER A 114 5.37 13.01 -4.22
CA SER A 114 6.21 14.17 -4.57
C SER A 114 7.73 13.91 -4.58
N LYS A 115 8.20 12.75 -4.11
CA LYS A 115 9.65 12.49 -3.89
C LYS A 115 10.17 11.23 -4.60
N GLY A 116 9.29 10.37 -5.13
CA GLY A 116 9.68 9.12 -5.79
C GLY A 116 9.50 7.88 -4.88
N LEU A 117 10.17 6.78 -5.23
CA LEU A 117 10.10 5.49 -4.52
C LEU A 117 11.19 5.40 -3.44
N ASP A 118 10.82 4.92 -2.25
CA ASP A 118 11.77 4.51 -1.20
C ASP A 118 11.42 3.09 -0.71
N ALA A 119 12.34 2.14 -0.88
CA ALA A 119 12.12 0.75 -0.54
C ALA A 119 12.80 0.41 0.80
N LYS A 120 12.00 0.11 1.83
CA LYS A 120 12.50 -0.38 3.12
C LYS A 120 12.54 -1.91 3.13
N SER A 121 13.72 -2.48 2.90
CA SER A 121 14.00 -3.90 3.09
C SER A 121 14.62 -4.15 4.47
N CYS A 122 14.12 -5.15 5.20
CA CYS A 122 14.80 -5.69 6.39
C CYS A 122 15.60 -6.91 5.94
N LEU A 123 16.85 -6.71 5.54
CA LEU A 123 17.75 -7.78 5.14
C LEU A 123 18.24 -8.51 6.39
N TYR A 124 17.65 -9.66 6.71
CA TYR A 124 18.28 -10.61 7.64
C TYR A 124 19.35 -11.37 6.88
N ILE A 125 20.61 -11.01 7.10
CA ILE A 125 21.74 -11.85 6.68
C ILE A 125 21.73 -13.08 7.59
N LEU A 126 21.29 -14.22 7.05
CA LEU A 126 21.74 -15.52 7.53
C LEU A 126 23.12 -15.75 6.93
N VAL A 127 24.17 -15.56 7.72
CA VAL A 127 25.46 -16.22 7.46
C VAL A 127 25.45 -17.51 8.27
N SER A 128 25.46 -18.63 7.56
CA SER A 128 25.81 -19.94 8.10
C SER A 128 27.31 -20.02 8.38
#